data_AF-X0WE82-F1
#
_entry.id   AF-X0WE82-F1
#
_cell.length_a   1.000
_cell.length_b   1.000
_cell.length_c   1.000
_cell.angle_alpha   90.00
_cell.angle_beta   90.00
_cell.angle_gamma   90.00
#
_symmetry.space_group_name_H-M   'P 1'
#
loop_
_entity.id
_entity.type
_entity.pdbx_description
1 polymer ?
#
loop_
_entity_poly.entity_id
_entity_poly.type
_entity_poly.pdbx_seq_one_letter_code
_entity_poly.pdbx_strand_id
1 'polypeptide(L)'
;TVENAVADGHFSTKDESPRYAISMGAELVYKAKAVLLLASGERKVESVTKSLLNDPTPDIPISYGQIYSKNGGNLTYVLDRIAGRELLANKEVLKKKGIEIKEL
;
A
#
# COMPACT_ATOMS: atom_id res chain seq x y z
N THR A 1 10.87 1.56 -9.32
CA THR A 1 11.30 1.40 -10.72
C THR A 1 12.80 1.16 -10.75
N VAL A 2 13.37 0.74 -11.89
CA VAL A 2 14.84 0.66 -12.06
C VAL A 2 15.49 2.01 -11.79
N GLU A 3 14.84 3.09 -12.21
CA GLU A 3 15.29 4.47 -11.93
C GLU A 3 15.37 4.76 -10.43
N ASN A 4 14.34 4.40 -9.66
CA ASN A 4 14.37 4.59 -8.22
C ASN A 4 15.46 3.73 -7.57
N ALA A 5 15.73 2.53 -8.07
CA ALA A 5 16.76 1.67 -7.51
C ALA A 5 18.17 2.29 -7.65
N VAL A 6 18.43 2.99 -8.75
CA VAL A 6 19.68 3.75 -8.95
C VAL A 6 19.66 5.05 -8.13
N ALA A 7 18.55 5.80 -8.15
CA ALA A 7 18.42 7.06 -7.42
C ALA A 7 18.52 6.88 -5.90
N ASP A 8 18.03 5.76 -5.38
CA ASP A 8 18.10 5.38 -3.96
C ASP A 8 19.44 4.69 -3.62
N GLY A 9 20.35 4.57 -4.59
CA GLY A 9 21.73 4.09 -4.39
C GLY A 9 21.89 2.58 -4.24
N HIS A 10 20.88 1.78 -4.61
CA HIS A 10 20.97 0.31 -4.55
C HIS A 10 21.84 -0.26 -5.68
N PHE A 11 21.96 0.44 -6.82
CA PHE A 11 22.81 0.06 -7.95
C PHE A 11 23.49 1.30 -8.55
N SER A 12 24.70 1.14 -9.08
CA SER A 12 25.47 2.27 -9.62
C SER A 12 24.90 2.76 -10.95
N THR A 13 24.38 1.85 -11.77
CA THR A 13 23.81 2.16 -13.09
C THR A 13 22.54 1.35 -13.36
N LYS A 14 21.76 1.77 -14.36
CA LYS A 14 20.57 1.02 -14.79
C LYS A 14 20.95 -0.37 -15.31
N ASP A 15 22.14 -0.58 -15.84
CA ASP A 15 22.57 -1.86 -16.42
C ASP A 15 22.91 -2.89 -15.35
N GLU A 16 23.34 -2.44 -14.16
CA GLU A 16 23.59 -3.30 -13.00
C GLU A 16 22.30 -3.74 -12.28
N SER A 17 21.18 -3.04 -12.50
CA SER A 17 19.90 -3.39 -11.87
C SER A 17 19.24 -4.60 -12.56
N PRO A 18 18.91 -5.68 -11.82
CA PRO A 18 18.17 -6.83 -12.35
C PRO A 18 16.87 -6.40 -13.04
N ARG A 19 16.55 -7.05 -14.17
CA ARG A 19 15.35 -6.76 -14.99
C ARG A 19 14.15 -7.66 -14.65
N TYR A 20 14.38 -8.74 -13.92
CA TYR A 20 13.36 -9.72 -13.57
C TYR A 20 13.54 -10.18 -12.12
N ALA A 21 12.43 -10.56 -11.50
CA ALA A 21 12.41 -11.12 -10.15
C ALA A 21 11.37 -12.24 -10.08
N ILE A 22 11.64 -13.23 -9.23
CA ILE A 22 10.64 -14.22 -8.84
C ILE A 22 9.90 -13.64 -7.63
N SER A 23 8.59 -13.40 -7.77
CA SER A 23 7.78 -12.78 -6.72
C SER A 23 6.55 -13.62 -6.38
N MET A 24 6.12 -13.54 -5.13
CA MET A 24 4.80 -14.07 -4.74
C MET A 24 3.68 -13.29 -5.42
N GLY A 25 2.63 -13.99 -5.87
CA GLY A 25 1.42 -13.36 -6.37
C GLY A 25 0.61 -12.70 -5.25
N ALA A 26 -0.08 -11.61 -5.56
CA ALA A 26 -0.89 -10.86 -4.58
C ALA A 26 -1.98 -11.73 -3.91
N GLU A 27 -2.59 -12.66 -4.65
CA GLU A 27 -3.58 -13.60 -4.10
C GLU A 27 -3.00 -14.42 -2.93
N LEU A 28 -1.74 -14.85 -3.03
CA LEU A 28 -1.10 -15.65 -1.99
C LEU A 28 -0.83 -14.84 -0.72
N VAL A 29 -0.57 -13.53 -0.86
CA VAL A 29 -0.41 -12.63 0.30
C VAL A 29 -1.71 -12.57 1.10
N TYR A 30 -2.86 -12.54 0.43
CA TYR A 30 -4.18 -12.49 1.08
C TYR A 30 -4.68 -13.84 1.61
N LYS A 31 -3.91 -14.93 1.47
CA LYS A 31 -4.16 -16.19 2.20
C LYS A 31 -3.64 -16.13 3.65
N ALA A 32 -2.91 -15.07 4.02
CA ALA A 32 -2.45 -14.87 5.39
C ALA A 32 -3.61 -14.58 6.36
N LYS A 33 -3.47 -15.01 7.62
CA LYS A 33 -4.45 -14.73 8.69
C LYS A 33 -4.53 -13.24 9.05
N ALA A 34 -3.40 -12.55 8.94
CA ALA A 34 -3.31 -11.11 9.15
C ALA A 34 -2.24 -10.53 8.23
N VAL A 35 -2.48 -9.31 7.74
CA VAL A 35 -1.57 -8.54 6.89
C VAL A 35 -1.33 -7.18 7.54
N LEU A 36 -0.07 -6.84 7.75
CA LEU A 36 0.36 -5.54 8.26
C LEU A 36 1.10 -4.81 7.14
N LEU A 37 0.59 -3.65 6.74
CA LEU A 37 1.23 -2.78 5.77
C LEU A 37 1.87 -1.59 6.47
N LEU A 38 3.16 -1.38 6.19
CA LEU A 38 3.91 -0.23 6.65
C LEU A 38 4.17 0.71 5.46
N ALA A 39 3.86 1.98 5.59
CA ALA A 39 4.24 2.99 4.61
C ALA A 39 4.59 4.32 5.26
N SER A 40 5.70 4.92 4.80
CA SER A 40 6.20 6.20 5.29
C SER A 40 6.76 7.00 4.13
N GLY A 41 6.66 8.32 4.26
CA GLY A 41 7.21 9.29 3.33
C GLY A 41 6.25 9.72 2.23
N GLU A 42 6.58 10.85 1.62
CA GLU A 42 5.74 11.54 0.64
C GLU A 42 5.46 10.71 -0.62
N ARG A 43 6.45 9.92 -1.06
CA ARG A 43 6.32 9.03 -2.23
C ARG A 43 5.20 7.99 -2.10
N LYS A 44 4.63 7.78 -0.91
CA LYS A 44 3.61 6.76 -0.62
C LYS A 44 2.19 7.34 -0.47
N VAL A 45 2.06 8.66 -0.33
CA VAL A 45 0.78 9.34 -0.06
C VAL A 45 -0.28 8.94 -1.08
N GLU A 46 0.04 9.07 -2.37
CA GLU A 46 -0.90 8.80 -3.45
C GLU A 46 -1.37 7.34 -3.47
N SER A 47 -0.42 6.39 -3.42
CA SER A 47 -0.74 4.96 -3.48
C SER A 47 -1.58 4.51 -2.29
N VAL A 48 -1.23 4.96 -1.08
CA VAL A 48 -1.98 4.64 0.15
C VAL A 48 -3.39 5.23 0.08
N THR A 49 -3.51 6.50 -0.33
CA THR A 49 -4.80 7.20 -0.43
C THR A 49 -5.73 6.54 -1.42
N LYS A 50 -5.25 6.32 -2.66
CA LYS A 50 -6.03 5.66 -3.72
C LYS A 50 -6.42 4.24 -3.33
N SER A 51 -5.58 3.54 -2.58
CA SER A 51 -5.86 2.15 -2.19
C SER A 51 -7.02 1.97 -1.22
N LEU A 52 -7.39 3.01 -0.45
CA LEU A 52 -8.46 2.93 0.55
C LEU A 52 -9.70 3.74 0.14
N LEU A 53 -9.52 4.86 -0.57
CA LEU A 53 -10.64 5.73 -0.98
C LEU A 53 -11.34 5.23 -2.25
N ASN A 54 -10.59 4.74 -3.23
CA ASN A 54 -11.15 4.33 -4.52
C ASN A 54 -11.55 2.85 -4.52
N ASP A 55 -12.21 2.41 -5.59
CA ASP A 55 -12.51 0.99 -5.77
C ASP A 55 -11.26 0.19 -6.16
N PRO A 56 -11.22 -1.12 -5.85
CA PRO A 56 -10.08 -1.97 -6.18
C PRO A 56 -9.78 -2.03 -7.68
N THR A 57 -8.52 -1.80 -8.05
CA THR A 57 -8.02 -1.82 -9.43
C THR A 57 -6.66 -2.50 -9.52
N PRO A 58 -6.35 -3.22 -10.62
CA PRO A 58 -5.01 -3.77 -10.84
C PRO A 58 -3.90 -2.70 -10.93
N ASP A 59 -4.24 -1.45 -11.27
CA ASP A 59 -3.27 -0.35 -11.31
C ASP A 59 -2.75 0.02 -9.90
N ILE A 60 -3.54 -0.27 -8.87
CA ILE A 60 -3.18 -0.08 -7.45
C ILE A 60 -3.36 -1.43 -6.75
N PRO A 61 -2.41 -2.38 -6.86
CA PRO A 61 -2.61 -3.76 -6.38
C PRO A 61 -2.98 -3.87 -4.89
N ILE A 62 -2.54 -2.92 -4.07
CA ILE A 62 -2.84 -2.93 -2.63
C ILE A 62 -4.30 -2.57 -2.30
N SER A 63 -5.04 -2.01 -3.26
CA SER A 63 -6.48 -1.79 -3.15
C SER A 63 -7.29 -3.09 -3.02
N TYR A 64 -6.74 -4.23 -3.49
CA TYR A 64 -7.33 -5.55 -3.26
C TYR A 64 -7.38 -5.93 -1.77
N GLY A 65 -6.62 -5.24 -0.90
CA GLY A 65 -6.74 -5.37 0.55
C GLY A 65 -8.15 -5.05 1.06
N GLN A 66 -8.91 -4.21 0.35
CA GLN A 66 -10.33 -3.97 0.65
C GLN A 66 -11.17 -5.24 0.48
N ILE A 67 -10.89 -6.05 -0.55
CA ILE A 67 -11.60 -7.32 -0.80
C ILE A 67 -11.21 -8.34 0.27
N TYR A 68 -9.92 -8.44 0.59
CA TYR A 68 -9.43 -9.29 1.67
C TYR A 68 -10.12 -8.97 3.01
N SER A 69 -10.23 -7.68 3.37
CA SER A 69 -10.91 -7.25 4.58
C SER A 69 -12.41 -7.55 4.55
N LYS A 70 -13.10 -7.33 3.41
CA LYS A 70 -14.52 -7.71 3.23
C LYS A 70 -14.78 -9.20 3.41
N ASN A 71 -13.81 -10.04 3.08
CA ASN A 71 -13.88 -11.49 3.25
C ASN A 71 -13.51 -11.96 4.68
N GLY A 72 -13.40 -11.04 5.64
CA GLY A 72 -13.08 -11.35 7.04
C GLY A 72 -11.58 -11.37 7.36
N GLY A 73 -10.73 -10.94 6.42
CA GLY A 73 -9.29 -10.82 6.63
C GLY A 73 -8.92 -9.67 7.57
N ASN A 74 -7.83 -9.82 8.33
CA ASN A 74 -7.33 -8.78 9.21
C ASN A 74 -6.21 -7.98 8.53
N LEU A 75 -6.52 -6.76 8.09
CA LEU A 75 -5.58 -5.86 7.41
C LEU A 75 -5.37 -4.58 8.22
N THR A 76 -4.13 -4.30 8.59
CA THR A 76 -3.76 -3.09 9.34
C THR A 76 -2.75 -2.27 8.54
N TYR A 77 -2.97 -0.95 8.47
CA TYR A 77 -2.04 0.01 7.89
C TYR A 77 -1.39 0.81 9.03
N VAL A 78 -0.06 0.85 9.07
CA VAL A 78 0.70 1.72 9.96
C VAL A 78 1.42 2.73 9.09
N LEU A 79 1.05 4.00 9.27
CA LEU A 79 1.45 5.11 8.42
C LEU A 79 2.09 6.20 9.26
N ASP A 80 3.06 6.90 8.68
CA ASP A 80 3.46 8.19 9.22
C ASP A 80 2.42 9.27 8.91
N ARG A 81 2.56 10.43 9.56
CA ARG A 81 1.63 11.56 9.36
C ARG A 81 1.62 12.07 7.92
N ILE A 82 2.72 11.90 7.19
CA ILE A 82 2.85 12.38 5.82
C ILE A 82 2.04 11.46 4.89
N ALA A 83 2.32 10.16 4.89
CA ALA A 83 1.62 9.15 4.08
C ALA A 83 0.14 9.06 4.40
N GLY A 84 -0.25 9.29 5.66
CA GLY A 84 -1.64 9.28 6.12
C GLY A 84 -2.40 10.59 5.95
N ARG A 85 -1.78 11.70 5.51
CA ARG A 85 -2.39 13.04 5.56
C ARG A 85 -3.74 13.13 4.83
N GLU A 86 -3.83 12.54 3.65
CA GLU A 86 -5.06 12.58 2.82
C GLU A 86 -6.15 11.66 3.39
N LEU A 87 -5.76 10.59 4.08
CA LEU A 87 -6.72 9.72 4.78
C LEU A 87 -7.35 10.47 5.96
N LEU A 88 -6.56 11.25 6.69
CA LEU A 88 -7.05 12.09 7.78
C LEU A 88 -7.99 13.20 7.28
N ALA A 89 -7.76 13.72 6.08
CA ALA A 89 -8.68 14.67 5.45
C ALA A 89 -10.01 14.04 4.99
N ASN A 90 -10.02 12.72 4.72
CA ASN A 90 -11.17 11.98 4.18
C ASN A 90 -11.77 10.97 5.18
N LYS A 91 -11.69 11.24 6.49
CA LYS A 91 -12.16 10.37 7.58
C LYS A 91 -13.59 9.87 7.39
N GLU A 92 -14.51 10.73 6.97
CA GLU A 92 -15.92 10.38 6.79
C GLU A 92 -16.14 9.33 5.69
N VAL A 93 -15.36 9.39 4.61
CA VAL A 93 -15.42 8.41 3.52
C VAL A 93 -14.90 7.05 3.98
N LEU A 94 -13.79 7.06 4.74
CA LEU A 94 -13.18 5.85 5.29
C LEU A 94 -14.11 5.17 6.31
N LYS A 95 -14.76 5.96 7.17
CA LYS A 95 -15.75 5.45 8.12
C LYS A 95 -16.95 4.80 7.43
N LYS A 96 -17.47 5.39 6.34
CA LYS A 96 -18.53 4.78 5.53
C LYS A 96 -18.12 3.46 4.88
N LYS A 97 -16.83 3.27 4.62
CA LYS A 97 -16.25 2.02 4.13
C LYS A 97 -15.93 1.01 5.25
N GLY A 98 -16.20 1.34 6.51
CA GLY A 98 -15.92 0.46 7.66
C GLY A 98 -14.45 0.45 8.09
N ILE A 99 -13.67 1.46 7.71
CA ILE A 99 -12.25 1.58 8.08
C ILE A 99 -12.13 2.40 9.35
N GLU A 100 -11.50 1.82 10.36
CA GLU A 100 -11.19 2.50 11.62
C GLU A 100 -9.80 3.15 11.56
N ILE A 101 -9.70 4.38 12.09
CA ILE A 101 -8.44 5.11 12.16
C ILE A 101 -8.11 5.38 13.62
N LYS A 102 -6.88 5.02 14.01
CA LYS A 102 -6.32 5.32 15.33
C LYS A 102 -5.08 6.19 15.16
N GLU A 103 -5.12 7.39 15.71
CA GLU A 103 -3.96 8.27 15.81
C GLU A 103 -3.22 7.95 17.12
N LEU A 104 -1.89 7.81 17.03
CA LEU A 104 -0.99 7.55 18.16
C LEU A 104 -0.04 8.74 18.37
#